data_AF-A0A6B3FKX4-F1
#
_entry.id   AF-A0A6B3FKX4-F1
#
_cell.length_a   1.000
_cell.length_b   1.000
_cell.length_c   1.000
_cell.angle_alpha   90.00
_cell.angle_beta   90.00
_cell.angle_gamma   90.00
#
_symmetry.space_group_name_H-M   'P 1'
#
loop_
_entity.id
_entity.type
_entity.pdbx_description
1 polymer ?
#
loop_
_entity_poly.entity_id
_entity_poly.type
_entity_poly.pdbx_seq_one_letter_code
_entity_poly.pdbx_strand_id
1 'polypeptide(L)'
;YRDFMGGISVTNQNKDPHLTAIGHSYGSRTVGAAAARPGGIPGVDDIILVGSPGVGVDHAVDLGVGSEHVFVGAAANDPVTKLPSKTQVVVGGLGLALGGPGGAYVAGDLADPGDDDLWFGKDPASKAFGARRFPVADGPPLVSGSGISLDSHSNYFSPERDAVSADSIALIVSGNADRLKMEEPK
;
A
#
# COMPACT_ATOMS: atom_id res chain seq x y z
N TYR A 1 18.15 -1.77 -11.38
CA TYR A 1 17.76 -1.61 -9.97
C TYR A 1 18.79 -2.22 -9.02
N ARG A 2 19.03 -3.54 -9.06
CA ARG A 2 20.05 -4.20 -8.21
C ARG A 2 21.45 -3.56 -8.28
N ASP A 3 21.96 -3.30 -9.49
CA ASP A 3 23.30 -2.73 -9.65
C ASP A 3 23.39 -1.29 -9.13
N PHE A 4 22.29 -0.53 -9.23
CA PHE A 4 22.17 0.81 -8.66
C PHE A 4 22.23 0.76 -7.12
N MET A 5 21.46 -0.15 -6.49
CA MET A 5 21.49 -0.36 -5.05
C MET A 5 22.87 -0.85 -4.56
N GLY A 6 23.52 -1.72 -5.34
CA GLY A 6 24.91 -2.13 -5.09
C GLY A 6 25.87 -0.94 -5.13
N GLY A 7 25.68 -0.01 -6.07
CA GLY A 7 26.44 1.24 -6.11
C GLY A 7 26.24 2.12 -4.88
N ILE A 8 25.00 2.27 -4.39
CA ILE A 8 24.71 2.98 -3.13
C ILE A 8 25.44 2.29 -1.97
N SER A 9 25.31 0.97 -1.84
CA SER A 9 25.94 0.21 -0.76
C SER A 9 27.47 0.35 -0.75
N VAL A 10 28.12 0.24 -1.91
CA VAL A 10 29.59 0.35 -2.03
C VAL A 10 30.10 1.77 -1.79
N THR A 11 29.32 2.79 -2.15
CA THR A 11 29.72 4.20 -2.00
C THR A 11 29.37 4.80 -0.63
N ASN A 12 28.51 4.13 0.14
CA ASN A 12 28.09 4.60 1.46
C ASN A 12 29.20 4.40 2.50
N GLN A 13 29.58 5.47 3.20
CA GLN A 13 30.62 5.44 4.24
C GLN A 13 30.05 5.14 5.64
N ASN A 14 28.72 5.08 5.79
CA ASN A 14 28.10 4.70 7.04
C ASN A 14 28.17 3.18 7.22
N LYS A 15 28.56 2.75 8.43
CA LYS A 15 28.73 1.32 8.75
C LYS A 15 27.42 0.54 8.71
N ASP A 16 26.31 1.22 8.99
CA ASP A 16 24.97 0.64 9.05
C ASP A 16 23.95 1.65 8.51
N PRO A 17 23.83 1.78 7.18
CA PRO A 17 22.93 2.76 6.58
C PRO A 17 21.49 2.26 6.59
N HIS A 18 20.59 3.06 7.15
CA HIS A 18 19.16 2.85 7.05
C HIS A 18 18.65 3.23 5.66
N LEU A 19 17.99 2.31 4.95
CA LEU A 19 17.56 2.50 3.57
C LEU A 19 16.11 2.06 3.38
N THR A 20 15.23 3.04 3.22
CA THR A 20 13.81 2.79 3.00
C THR A 20 13.46 2.78 1.51
N ALA A 21 12.73 1.76 1.04
CA ALA A 21 12.08 1.79 -0.27
C ALA A 21 10.64 2.27 -0.14
N ILE A 22 10.29 3.35 -0.84
CA ILE A 22 8.94 3.93 -0.81
C ILE A 22 8.25 3.70 -2.15
N GLY A 23 7.05 3.14 -2.12
CA GLY A 23 6.21 2.91 -3.27
C GLY A 23 4.84 3.56 -3.11
N HIS A 24 4.54 4.54 -3.97
CA HIS A 24 3.23 5.20 -4.02
C HIS A 24 2.45 4.75 -5.24
N SER A 25 1.14 4.52 -5.10
CA SER A 25 0.27 4.12 -6.21
C SER A 25 0.83 2.89 -6.93
N TYR A 26 0.90 2.88 -8.26
CA TYR A 26 1.56 1.82 -9.03
C TYR A 26 3.05 1.62 -8.70
N GLY A 27 3.72 2.62 -8.11
CA GLY A 27 5.06 2.50 -7.55
C GLY A 27 5.15 1.45 -6.44
N SER A 28 4.08 1.28 -5.64
CA SER A 28 4.00 0.21 -4.62
C SER A 28 4.10 -1.19 -5.25
N ARG A 29 3.43 -1.41 -6.38
CA ARG A 29 3.54 -2.65 -7.17
C ARG A 29 4.95 -2.86 -7.71
N THR A 30 5.61 -1.78 -8.11
CA THR A 30 6.98 -1.84 -8.62
C THR A 30 7.98 -2.19 -7.50
N VAL A 31 7.82 -1.61 -6.31
CA VAL A 31 8.60 -1.97 -5.11
C VAL A 31 8.35 -3.42 -4.72
N GLY A 32 7.09 -3.86 -4.64
CA GLY A 32 6.74 -5.26 -4.36
C GLY A 32 7.34 -6.24 -5.35
N ALA A 33 7.26 -5.94 -6.65
CA ALA A 33 7.88 -6.76 -7.69
C ALA A 33 9.41 -6.81 -7.60
N ALA A 34 10.07 -5.74 -7.13
CA ALA A 34 11.51 -5.73 -6.90
C ALA A 34 11.89 -6.54 -5.65
N ALA A 35 11.13 -6.40 -4.57
CA ALA A 35 11.31 -7.10 -3.31
C ALA A 35 11.08 -8.62 -3.42
N ALA A 36 10.10 -9.06 -4.21
CA ALA A 36 9.80 -10.47 -4.44
C ALA A 36 10.86 -11.21 -5.30
N ARG A 37 11.89 -10.53 -5.81
CA ARG A 37 12.97 -11.18 -6.56
C ARG A 37 13.88 -11.94 -5.60
N PRO A 38 14.55 -13.02 -6.06
CA PRO A 38 15.59 -13.67 -5.27
C PRO A 38 16.65 -12.67 -4.79
N GLY A 39 16.85 -12.60 -3.47
CA GLY A 39 17.77 -11.67 -2.82
C GLY A 39 17.19 -10.28 -2.51
N GLY A 40 15.89 -10.06 -2.75
CA GLY A 40 15.19 -8.83 -2.39
C GLY A 40 15.75 -7.56 -3.03
N ILE A 41 15.51 -6.43 -2.35
CA ILE A 41 16.11 -5.15 -2.69
C ILE A 41 17.42 -5.01 -1.88
N PRO A 42 18.61 -4.97 -2.51
CA PRO A 42 19.87 -4.95 -1.77
C PRO A 42 19.98 -3.73 -0.85
N GLY A 43 20.26 -3.99 0.43
CA GLY A 43 20.52 -2.98 1.44
C GLY A 43 19.28 -2.26 1.99
N VAL A 44 18.09 -2.48 1.43
CA VAL A 44 16.85 -1.93 1.99
C VAL A 44 16.43 -2.71 3.21
N ASP A 45 16.11 -2.01 4.28
CA ASP A 45 15.69 -2.56 5.56
C ASP A 45 14.25 -2.21 5.92
N ASP A 46 13.70 -1.11 5.41
CA ASP A 46 12.28 -0.74 5.55
C ASP A 46 11.58 -0.53 4.19
N ILE A 47 10.29 -0.86 4.13
CA ILE A 47 9.44 -0.62 2.96
C ILE A 47 8.22 0.20 3.38
N ILE A 48 7.93 1.28 2.66
CA ILE A 48 6.71 2.09 2.82
C ILE A 48 5.85 1.97 1.57
N LEU A 49 4.58 1.60 1.74
CA LEU A 49 3.60 1.48 0.65
C LEU A 49 2.43 2.43 0.93
N VAL A 50 2.16 3.36 0.02
CA VAL A 50 1.07 4.34 0.18
C VAL A 50 0.15 4.38 -1.02
N GLY A 51 -1.17 4.42 -0.77
CA GLY A 51 -2.18 4.42 -1.82
C GLY A 51 -2.05 3.21 -2.76
N SER A 52 -1.74 2.03 -2.21
CA SER A 52 -1.40 0.86 -3.03
C SER A 52 -2.65 0.22 -3.64
N PRO A 53 -2.60 -0.17 -4.94
CA PRO A 53 -3.60 -1.06 -5.55
C PRO A 53 -3.25 -2.57 -5.38
N GLY A 54 -2.35 -2.89 -4.44
CA GLY A 54 -1.74 -4.20 -4.26
C GLY A 54 -0.28 -4.26 -4.72
N VAL A 55 0.53 -5.06 -4.01
CA VAL A 55 1.97 -5.20 -4.28
C VAL A 55 2.36 -6.51 -4.97
N GLY A 56 1.40 -7.41 -5.16
CA GLY A 56 1.51 -8.71 -5.84
C GLY A 56 2.39 -9.74 -5.17
N VAL A 57 2.43 -9.68 -3.83
CA VAL A 57 2.64 -10.80 -2.92
C VAL A 57 1.46 -10.82 -1.94
N ASP A 58 1.24 -11.93 -1.24
CA ASP A 58 0.07 -12.09 -0.36
C ASP A 58 0.35 -11.72 1.10
N HIS A 59 1.62 -11.72 1.52
CA HIS A 59 2.02 -11.36 2.87
C HIS A 59 3.19 -10.36 2.90
N ALA A 60 3.19 -9.49 3.91
CA ALA A 60 4.24 -8.50 4.13
C ALA A 60 5.64 -9.14 4.28
N VAL A 61 5.71 -10.31 4.92
CA VAL A 61 6.96 -11.06 5.10
C VAL A 61 7.60 -11.47 3.78
N ASP A 62 6.82 -11.63 2.71
CA ASP A 62 7.29 -12.01 1.38
C ASP A 62 8.05 -10.88 0.67
N LEU A 63 8.03 -9.66 1.23
CA LEU A 63 8.83 -8.53 0.75
C LEU A 63 10.28 -8.58 1.23
N GLY A 64 10.66 -9.56 2.06
CA GLY A 64 12.05 -9.88 2.36
C GLY A 64 12.74 -8.97 3.39
N VAL A 65 12.05 -7.94 3.91
CA VAL A 65 12.53 -7.09 5.02
C VAL A 65 11.96 -7.49 6.39
N GLY A 66 11.03 -8.45 6.41
CA GLY A 66 10.26 -8.83 7.59
C GLY A 66 9.01 -7.95 7.78
N SER A 67 7.92 -8.52 8.28
CA SER A 67 6.62 -7.83 8.39
C SER A 67 6.66 -6.57 9.25
N GLU A 68 7.49 -6.55 10.30
CA GLU A 68 7.65 -5.41 11.21
C GLU A 68 8.33 -4.18 10.58
N HIS A 69 8.91 -4.37 9.39
CA HIS A 69 9.62 -3.39 8.57
C HIS A 69 8.85 -3.02 7.30
N VAL A 70 7.61 -3.47 7.18
CA VAL A 70 6.70 -3.08 6.09
C VAL A 70 5.64 -2.17 6.67
N PHE A 71 5.61 -0.93 6.18
CA PHE A 71 4.71 0.12 6.64
C PHE A 71 3.73 0.49 5.53
N VAL A 72 2.45 0.66 5.90
CA VAL A 72 1.39 0.95 4.94
C VAL A 72 0.56 2.14 5.37
N GLY A 73 0.32 3.05 4.43
CA GLY A 73 -0.62 4.16 4.58
C GLY A 73 -1.72 4.09 3.52
N ALA A 74 -2.98 4.16 3.94
CA ALA A 74 -4.12 4.10 3.04
C ALA A 74 -5.20 5.08 3.50
N ALA A 75 -5.37 6.18 2.77
CA ALA A 75 -6.42 7.16 3.06
C ALA A 75 -7.79 6.55 2.79
N ALA A 76 -8.76 6.80 3.67
CA ALA A 76 -10.10 6.19 3.56
C ALA A 76 -10.84 6.59 2.27
N ASN A 77 -10.59 7.78 1.72
CA ASN A 77 -11.19 8.24 0.48
C ASN A 77 -10.30 8.05 -0.76
N ASP A 78 -9.18 7.33 -0.63
CA ASP A 78 -8.36 6.98 -1.79
C ASP A 78 -9.09 5.91 -2.63
N PRO A 79 -9.43 6.18 -3.91
CA PRO A 79 -10.10 5.20 -4.77
C PRO A 79 -9.18 4.07 -5.23
N VAL A 80 -7.86 4.26 -5.20
CA VAL A 80 -6.89 3.26 -5.69
C VAL A 80 -6.73 2.11 -4.70
N THR A 81 -6.86 2.39 -3.40
CA THR A 81 -6.88 1.38 -2.34
C THR A 81 -8.19 0.60 -2.28
N LYS A 82 -9.14 0.90 -3.19
CA LYS A 82 -10.44 0.24 -3.32
C LYS A 82 -10.65 -0.33 -4.72
N LEU A 83 -9.58 -0.51 -5.49
CA LEU A 83 -9.68 -1.09 -6.83
C LEU A 83 -10.11 -2.55 -6.70
N PRO A 84 -11.26 -2.93 -7.29
CA PRO A 84 -11.80 -4.26 -7.10
C PRO A 84 -10.82 -5.30 -7.63
N SER A 85 -10.77 -6.46 -6.97
CA SER A 85 -9.97 -7.58 -7.43
C SER A 85 -10.49 -8.09 -8.79
N LYS A 86 -9.62 -8.78 -9.54
CA LYS A 86 -10.02 -9.39 -10.82
C LYS A 86 -11.15 -10.39 -10.63
N THR A 87 -11.14 -11.12 -9.51
CA THR A 87 -12.19 -12.09 -9.16
C THR A 87 -13.51 -11.38 -8.91
N GLN A 88 -13.52 -10.30 -8.11
CA GLN A 88 -14.71 -9.49 -7.89
C GLN A 88 -15.29 -8.94 -9.21
N VAL A 89 -14.45 -8.48 -10.15
CA VAL A 89 -14.93 -8.01 -11.47
C VAL A 89 -15.61 -9.13 -12.26
N VAL A 90 -15.00 -10.32 -12.31
CA VAL A 90 -15.57 -11.46 -13.05
C VAL A 90 -16.87 -11.93 -12.41
N VAL A 91 -16.88 -12.16 -11.10
CA VAL A 91 -18.04 -12.69 -10.36
C VAL A 91 -19.17 -11.66 -10.31
N GLY A 92 -18.86 -10.38 -10.09
CA GLY A 92 -19.83 -9.28 -10.17
C GLY A 92 -20.47 -9.17 -11.55
N GLY A 93 -19.69 -9.38 -12.63
CA GLY A 93 -20.21 -9.43 -14.00
C GLY A 93 -21.20 -10.58 -14.24
N LEU A 94 -20.91 -11.77 -13.70
CA LEU A 94 -21.87 -12.89 -13.69
C LEU A 94 -23.11 -12.57 -12.87
N GLY A 95 -22.94 -12.00 -11.67
CA GLY A 95 -24.04 -11.58 -10.79
C GLY A 95 -24.96 -10.55 -11.46
N LEU A 96 -24.38 -9.60 -12.21
CA LEU A 96 -25.12 -8.63 -13.00
C LEU A 96 -25.96 -9.31 -14.09
N ALA A 97 -25.38 -10.25 -14.82
CA ALA A 97 -26.06 -10.96 -15.91
C ALA A 97 -27.24 -11.82 -15.40
N LEU A 98 -27.10 -12.42 -14.21
CA LEU A 98 -28.09 -13.34 -13.65
C LEU A 98 -29.13 -12.67 -12.75
N GLY A 99 -28.79 -11.56 -12.11
CA GLY A 99 -29.63 -10.95 -11.06
C GLY A 99 -29.68 -9.42 -11.07
N GLY A 100 -29.19 -8.78 -12.14
CA GLY A 100 -29.14 -7.32 -12.23
C GLY A 100 -28.24 -6.68 -11.16
N PRO A 101 -28.40 -5.37 -10.86
CA PRO A 101 -27.54 -4.66 -9.92
C PRO A 101 -27.48 -5.27 -8.52
N GLY A 102 -28.59 -5.84 -8.03
CA GLY A 102 -28.63 -6.52 -6.73
C GLY A 102 -27.84 -7.83 -6.71
N GLY A 103 -27.88 -8.59 -7.81
CA GLY A 103 -27.09 -9.82 -7.98
C GLY A 103 -25.58 -9.55 -8.06
N ALA A 104 -25.17 -8.43 -8.68
CA ALA A 104 -23.77 -8.02 -8.74
C ALA A 104 -23.17 -7.72 -7.36
N TYR A 105 -23.93 -7.02 -6.50
CA TYR A 105 -23.49 -6.68 -5.15
C TYR A 105 -23.25 -7.92 -4.29
N VAL A 106 -24.26 -8.81 -4.21
CA VAL A 106 -24.17 -10.04 -3.40
C VAL A 106 -23.07 -10.97 -3.92
N ALA A 107 -22.93 -11.11 -5.24
CA ALA A 107 -21.92 -11.99 -5.82
C ALA A 107 -20.50 -11.44 -5.62
N GLY A 108 -20.31 -10.12 -5.71
CA GLY A 108 -19.02 -9.47 -5.45
C GLY A 108 -18.55 -9.65 -4.01
N ASP A 109 -19.44 -9.46 -3.04
CA ASP A 109 -19.15 -9.59 -1.59
C ASP A 109 -18.76 -11.03 -1.21
N LEU A 110 -19.35 -12.04 -1.87
CA LEU A 110 -18.97 -13.44 -1.70
C LEU A 110 -17.60 -13.79 -2.28
N ALA A 111 -17.11 -13.03 -3.26
CA ALA A 111 -15.86 -13.31 -3.95
C ALA A 111 -14.62 -12.83 -3.17
N ASP A 112 -14.78 -11.87 -2.27
CA ASP A 112 -13.73 -11.33 -1.41
C ASP A 112 -14.29 -11.06 0.00
N PRO A 113 -14.40 -12.11 0.84
CA PRO A 113 -14.91 -11.98 2.20
C PRO A 113 -13.93 -11.17 3.06
N GLY A 114 -14.19 -9.88 3.20
CA GLY A 114 -13.36 -8.96 4.00
C GLY A 114 -12.84 -7.74 3.23
N ASP A 115 -13.08 -7.66 1.92
CA ASP A 115 -12.57 -6.60 1.02
C ASP A 115 -11.04 -6.46 1.15
N ASP A 116 -10.36 -7.60 1.20
CA ASP A 116 -8.92 -7.66 1.48
C ASP A 116 -8.10 -7.96 0.22
N ASP A 117 -8.70 -8.21 -0.94
CA ASP A 117 -8.00 -8.41 -2.21
C ASP A 117 -8.20 -7.22 -3.18
N LEU A 118 -7.09 -6.73 -3.74
CA LEU A 118 -7.07 -5.68 -4.76
C LEU A 118 -6.69 -6.23 -6.14
N TRP A 119 -6.75 -5.36 -7.14
CA TRP A 119 -6.41 -5.70 -8.53
C TRP A 119 -5.04 -6.36 -8.70
N PHE A 120 -4.05 -6.00 -7.87
CA PHE A 120 -2.70 -6.57 -7.87
C PHE A 120 -2.40 -7.48 -6.66
N GLY A 121 -3.40 -8.17 -6.11
CA GLY A 121 -3.23 -9.11 -4.99
C GLY A 121 -3.73 -8.53 -3.67
N LYS A 122 -3.33 -9.12 -2.54
CA LYS A 122 -3.81 -8.74 -1.20
C LYS A 122 -3.59 -7.24 -0.91
N ASP A 123 -4.58 -6.58 -0.31
CA ASP A 123 -4.54 -5.20 0.17
C ASP A 123 -3.44 -5.08 1.24
N PRO A 124 -2.39 -4.28 1.01
CA PRO A 124 -1.34 -4.09 2.00
C PRO A 124 -1.84 -3.51 3.33
N ALA A 125 -2.97 -2.80 3.33
CA ALA A 125 -3.55 -2.23 4.54
C ALA A 125 -4.45 -3.20 5.34
N SER A 126 -4.73 -4.38 4.79
CA SER A 126 -5.53 -5.41 5.44
C SER A 126 -4.76 -6.12 6.55
N LYS A 127 -5.49 -6.62 7.56
CA LYS A 127 -4.93 -7.49 8.59
C LYS A 127 -4.31 -8.77 8.01
N ALA A 128 -4.86 -9.31 6.92
CA ALA A 128 -4.39 -10.54 6.31
C ALA A 128 -3.01 -10.40 5.65
N PHE A 129 -2.67 -9.21 5.15
CA PHE A 129 -1.35 -8.93 4.61
C PHE A 129 -0.27 -8.86 5.69
N GLY A 130 -0.61 -8.32 6.86
CA GLY A 130 0.27 -8.33 8.04
C GLY A 130 1.36 -7.26 8.06
N ALA A 131 1.16 -6.14 7.37
CA ALA A 131 2.04 -4.97 7.49
C ALA A 131 1.64 -4.06 8.66
N ARG A 132 2.53 -3.13 9.05
CA ARG A 132 2.27 -2.11 10.07
C ARG A 132 1.60 -0.90 9.44
N ARG A 133 0.35 -0.64 9.83
CA ARG A 133 -0.39 0.49 9.31
C ARG A 133 -0.09 1.77 10.11
N PHE A 134 0.31 2.83 9.44
CA PHE A 134 0.52 4.14 10.06
C PHE A 134 -0.66 5.07 9.73
N PRO A 135 -0.90 6.11 10.55
CA PRO A 135 -2.06 6.97 10.37
C PRO A 135 -1.95 7.87 9.14
N VAL A 136 -3.07 8.00 8.43
CA VAL A 136 -3.22 8.81 7.21
C VAL A 136 -4.53 9.56 7.30
N ALA A 137 -4.56 10.83 6.93
CA ALA A 137 -5.81 11.57 6.86
C ALA A 137 -6.71 10.98 5.76
N ASP A 138 -8.03 10.96 5.98
CA ASP A 138 -8.97 10.35 5.02
C ASP A 138 -8.89 10.97 3.61
N GLY A 139 -8.46 12.23 3.52
CA GLY A 139 -8.45 13.02 2.28
C GLY A 139 -9.85 13.43 1.82
N PRO A 140 -9.97 14.30 0.81
CA PRO A 140 -11.27 14.67 0.26
C PRO A 140 -11.94 13.47 -0.42
N PRO A 141 -13.28 13.39 -0.41
CA PRO A 141 -14.01 12.34 -1.11
C PRO A 141 -13.81 12.45 -2.62
N LEU A 142 -13.85 11.29 -3.31
CA LEU A 142 -13.73 11.21 -4.78
C LEU A 142 -14.74 12.12 -5.50
N VAL A 143 -15.95 12.24 -4.96
CA VAL A 143 -17.02 13.09 -5.50
C VAL A 143 -17.53 14.02 -4.42
N SER A 144 -17.57 15.31 -4.71
CA SER A 144 -18.09 16.36 -3.83
C SER A 144 -18.89 17.41 -4.61
N GLY A 145 -19.50 18.36 -3.91
CA GLY A 145 -20.16 19.52 -4.55
C GLY A 145 -19.23 20.39 -5.41
N SER A 146 -17.91 20.21 -5.28
CA SER A 146 -16.88 20.92 -6.05
C SER A 146 -16.38 20.13 -7.28
N GLY A 147 -16.86 18.90 -7.49
CA GLY A 147 -16.46 18.03 -8.60
C GLY A 147 -15.79 16.72 -8.16
N ILE A 148 -15.05 16.10 -9.09
CA ILE A 148 -14.28 14.87 -8.86
C ILE A 148 -12.87 15.23 -8.39
N SER A 149 -12.36 14.61 -7.32
CA SER A 149 -11.00 14.81 -6.80
C SER A 149 -10.25 13.49 -6.60
N LEU A 150 -8.96 13.48 -6.94
CA LEU A 150 -8.02 12.38 -6.66
C LEU A 150 -6.96 12.80 -5.63
N ASP A 151 -7.23 13.86 -4.86
CA ASP A 151 -6.23 14.40 -3.94
C ASP A 151 -5.98 13.45 -2.76
N SER A 152 -7.00 12.71 -2.30
CA SER A 152 -6.84 11.65 -1.29
C SER A 152 -5.80 10.61 -1.70
N HIS A 153 -5.64 10.37 -3.00
CA HIS A 153 -4.63 9.48 -3.54
C HIS A 153 -3.23 10.10 -3.60
N SER A 154 -3.11 11.43 -3.59
CA SER A 154 -1.83 12.12 -3.85
C SER A 154 -1.24 12.84 -2.64
N ASN A 155 -2.02 13.01 -1.56
CA ASN A 155 -1.66 13.87 -0.43
C ASN A 155 -0.66 13.27 0.57
N TYR A 156 -0.34 11.96 0.49
CA TYR A 156 0.47 11.23 1.49
C TYR A 156 1.81 11.89 1.85
N PHE A 157 2.42 12.65 0.93
CA PHE A 157 3.71 13.32 1.09
C PHE A 157 3.62 14.83 1.30
N SER A 158 2.43 15.42 1.37
CA SER A 158 2.26 16.87 1.53
C SER A 158 1.94 17.18 3.00
N PRO A 159 2.87 17.81 3.74
CA PRO A 159 2.60 18.21 5.12
C PRO A 159 1.43 19.19 5.26
N GLU A 160 1.14 19.97 4.22
CA GLU A 160 0.03 20.94 4.21
C GLU A 160 -1.34 20.26 4.02
N ARG A 161 -1.36 19.09 3.39
CA ARG A 161 -2.60 18.36 3.07
C ARG A 161 -2.81 17.17 4.00
N ASP A 162 -1.74 16.50 4.40
CA ASP A 162 -1.72 15.36 5.31
C ASP A 162 -0.40 15.33 6.11
N ALA A 163 -0.31 16.21 7.12
CA ALA A 163 0.80 16.25 8.06
C ALA A 163 1.01 14.90 8.77
N VAL A 164 -0.07 14.16 9.05
CA VAL A 164 -0.02 12.91 9.82
C VAL A 164 0.70 11.82 9.02
N SER A 165 0.37 11.67 7.74
CA SER A 165 1.06 10.75 6.84
C SER A 165 2.51 11.20 6.61
N ALA A 166 2.73 12.49 6.30
CA ALA A 166 4.06 13.00 6.00
C ALA A 166 5.03 12.87 7.19
N ASP A 167 4.58 13.18 8.40
CA ASP A 167 5.34 13.00 9.64
C ASP A 167 5.62 11.52 9.92
N SER A 168 4.65 10.63 9.59
CA SER A 168 4.84 9.20 9.76
C SER A 168 5.90 8.63 8.85
N ILE A 169 5.87 9.02 7.58
CA ILE A 169 6.91 8.66 6.60
C ILE A 169 8.27 9.20 7.05
N ALA A 170 8.33 10.45 7.54
CA ALA A 170 9.57 11.04 8.04
C ALA A 170 10.15 10.29 9.26
N LEU A 171 9.29 9.85 10.19
CA LEU A 171 9.72 9.05 11.34
C LEU A 171 10.26 7.69 10.90
N ILE A 172 9.61 7.01 9.96
CA ILE A 172 10.10 5.72 9.44
C ILE A 172 11.45 5.91 8.73
N VAL A 173 11.53 6.82 7.75
CA VAL A 173 12.75 7.08 6.95
C VAL A 173 13.94 7.55 7.79
N SER A 174 13.69 8.13 8.97
CA SER A 174 14.74 8.55 9.90
C SER A 174 15.13 7.48 10.92
N GLY A 175 14.59 6.25 10.82
CA GLY A 175 14.85 5.15 11.77
C GLY A 175 14.19 5.32 13.13
N ASN A 176 13.09 6.09 13.20
CA ASN A 176 12.35 6.45 14.41
C ASN A 176 10.92 5.88 14.41
N ALA A 177 10.69 4.75 13.73
CA ALA A 177 9.37 4.13 13.60
C ALA A 177 8.79 3.62 14.93
N ASP A 178 9.61 3.48 15.97
CA ASP A 178 9.20 3.17 17.34
C ASP A 178 8.39 4.29 18.00
N ARG A 179 8.56 5.54 17.52
CA ARG A 179 7.82 6.72 18.00
C ARG A 179 6.42 6.84 17.39
N LEU A 180 6.07 5.97 16.44
CA LEU A 180 4.78 6.00 15.78
C LEU A 180 3.71 5.26 16.58
N LYS A 181 2.56 5.94 16.70
CA LYS A 181 1.32 5.29 17.11
C LYS A 181 0.65 4.72 15.86
N MET A 182 0.77 3.40 15.70
CA MET A 182 0.19 2.69 14.56
C MET A 182 -1.34 2.65 14.63
N GLU A 183 -1.96 2.53 13.47
CA GLU A 183 -3.39 2.21 13.33
C GLU A 183 -3.61 0.70 13.36
N GLU A 184 -4.80 0.29 13.78
CA GLU A 184 -5.23 -1.09 13.60
C GLU A 184 -5.34 -1.40 12.08
N PRO A 185 -4.87 -2.57 11.63
CA PRO A 185 -5.14 -3.05 10.28
C PRO A 185 -6.65 -3.13 10.00
N LYS A 186 -7.04 -2.97 8.73
CA LYS A 186 -8.46 -3.12 8.32
C LYS A 186 -8.91 -4.57 8.44
#